data_AF-X1RYQ6-F1
#
_entry.id   AF-X1RYQ6-F1
#
_cell.length_a   1.000
_cell.length_b   1.000
_cell.length_c   1.000
_cell.angle_alpha   90.00
_cell.angle_beta   90.00
_cell.angle_gamma   90.00
#
_symmetry.space_group_name_H-M   'P 1'
#
loop_
_entity.id
_entity.type
_entity.pdbx_description
1 polymer ?
#
loop_
_entity_poly.entity_id
_entity_poly.type
_entity_poly.pdbx_seq_one_letter_code
_entity_poly.pdbx_strand_id
1 'polypeptide(L)' 'MSKVIYKNGCLEITQAKDKTCYWAYKLPYYENLKNFTDLEEAKKYINNLIKEQEVK' A
#
# COMPACT_ATOMS: atom_id res chain seq x y z
N MET A 1 6.89 -15.86 -0.86
CA MET A 1 5.78 -15.09 -0.24
C MET A 1 6.08 -13.62 -0.43
N SER A 2 5.08 -12.81 -0.79
CA SER A 2 5.17 -11.34 -0.61
C SER A 2 5.25 -11.02 0.89
N LYS A 3 5.78 -9.84 1.23
CA LYS A 3 5.94 -9.42 2.63
C LYS A 3 5.20 -8.12 2.86
N VAL A 4 4.37 -8.05 3.91
CA VAL A 4 3.81 -6.78 4.37
C VAL A 4 4.92 -5.90 4.94
N ILE A 5 5.07 -4.69 4.39
CA ILE A 5 6.13 -3.75 4.80
C ILE A 5 5.59 -2.44 5.38
N TYR A 6 4.31 -2.16 5.18
CA TYR A 6 3.61 -1.03 5.77
C TYR A 6 2.15 -1.39 5.91
N LYS A 7 1.52 -1.02 7.03
CA LYS A 7 0.10 -1.20 7.25
C LYS A 7 -0.41 -0.07 8.14
N ASN A 8 -1.51 0.56 7.74
CA ASN A 8 -2.19 1.55 8.56
C ASN A 8 -3.70 1.46 8.31
N GLY A 9 -4.47 1.14 9.35
CA GLY A 9 -5.90 0.88 9.25
C GLY A 9 -6.24 -0.18 8.20
N CYS A 10 -7.10 0.20 7.25
CA CYS A 10 -7.53 -0.64 6.14
C CYS A 10 -6.60 -0.58 4.92
N LEU A 11 -5.39 -0.01 5.03
CA LEU A 11 -4.46 0.14 3.92
C LEU A 11 -3.14 -0.57 4.21
N GLU A 12 -2.61 -1.27 3.22
CA GLU A 12 -1.40 -2.09 3.35
C GLU A 12 -0.50 -1.96 2.12
N ILE A 13 0.82 -1.95 2.33
CA ILE A 13 1.82 -2.13 1.26
C ILE A 13 2.49 -3.48 1.45
N THR A 14 2.50 -4.27 0.40
CA THR A 14 3.28 -5.52 0.35
C THR A 14 4.42 -5.40 -0.66
N GLN A 15 5.58 -5.93 -0.32
CA GLN A 15 6.70 -6.10 -1.23
C GLN A 15 6.58 -7.46 -1.93
N ALA A 16 6.70 -7.46 -3.26
CA ALA A 16 6.78 -8.69 -4.02
C ALA A 16 8.04 -9.50 -3.65
N LYS A 17 8.00 -10.82 -3.87
CA LYS A 17 9.08 -11.74 -3.47
C LYS A 17 10.43 -11.38 -4.12
N ASP A 18 10.38 -10.90 -5.35
CA ASP A 18 11.53 -10.47 -6.15
C ASP A 18 12.04 -9.07 -5.78
N LYS A 19 11.35 -8.36 -4.87
CA LYS A 19 11.65 -7.00 -4.41
C LYS A 19 11.65 -5.95 -5.52
N THR A 20 11.06 -6.26 -6.68
CA THR A 20 11.01 -5.34 -7.82
C THR A 20 9.83 -4.38 -7.76
N CYS A 21 8.79 -4.75 -7.00
CA CYS A 21 7.58 -3.96 -6.88
C CYS A 21 6.94 -4.03 -5.49
N TYR A 22 6.13 -3.02 -5.25
CA TYR A 22 5.34 -2.79 -4.06
C TYR A 22 3.87 -2.66 -4.46
N TRP A 23 3.00 -3.36 -3.75
CA TRP A 23 1.57 -3.37 -4.02
C TRP A 23 0.83 -2.71 -2.87
N ALA A 24 0.03 -1.70 -3.19
CA ALA A 24 -0.90 -1.07 -2.26
C ALA A 24 -2.26 -1.80 -2.32
N TYR A 25 -2.75 -2.21 -1.16
CA TYR A 25 -4.02 -2.90 -1.00
C TYR A 25 -4.94 -2.19 -0.03
N LYS A 26 -6.25 -2.35 -0.23
CA LYS A 26 -7.30 -1.96 0.71
C LYS A 26 -7.99 -3.19 1.30
N LEU A 27 -7.97 -3.28 2.62
CA LEU A 27 -8.60 -4.30 3.45
C LEU A 27 -10.07 -3.94 3.74
N PRO A 28 -10.90 -4.93 4.15
CA PRO A 28 -10.59 -6.35 4.35
C PRO A 28 -10.55 -7.17 3.06
N TYR A 29 -11.03 -6.63 1.95
CA TYR A 29 -11.22 -7.37 0.70
C TYR A 29 -9.94 -7.59 -0.12
N TYR A 30 -8.79 -7.13 0.36
CA TYR A 30 -7.51 -7.16 -0.38
C TYR A 30 -7.66 -6.56 -1.79
N GLU A 31 -8.43 -5.47 -1.90
CA GLU A 31 -8.61 -4.76 -3.16
C GLU A 31 -7.27 -4.15 -3.58
N ASN A 32 -6.82 -4.51 -4.78
CA ASN A 32 -5.59 -3.97 -5.35
C ASN A 32 -5.84 -2.52 -5.78
N LEU A 33 -5.15 -1.58 -5.14
CA LEU A 33 -5.29 -0.17 -5.47
C LEU A 33 -4.34 0.23 -6.59
N LYS A 34 -3.05 -0.10 -6.42
CA LYS A 34 -1.97 0.28 -7.33
C LYS A 34 -0.67 -0.46 -7.02
N ASN A 35 0.18 -0.66 -8.03
CA ASN A 35 1.56 -1.10 -7.87
C ASN A 35 2.58 0.02 -8.13
N PHE A 36 3.74 -0.12 -7.52
CA PHE A 36 4.84 0.82 -7.58
C PHE A 36 6.16 0.05 -7.71
N THR A 37 7.14 0.62 -8.39
CA THR A 37 8.53 0.11 -8.38
C THR A 37 9.36 0.73 -7.27
N ASP A 38 8.90 1.85 -6.71
CA ASP A 38 9.54 2.59 -5.62
C ASP A 38 8.71 2.53 -4.32
N LEU A 39 9.39 2.38 -3.19
CA LEU A 39 8.76 2.26 -1.88
C LEU A 39 8.25 3.61 -1.35
N GLU A 40 9.00 4.69 -1.58
CA GLU A 40 8.63 6.01 -1.10
C GLU A 40 7.37 6.50 -1.81
N GLU A 41 7.25 6.24 -3.11
CA GLU A 41 6.02 6.50 -3.87
C GLU A 41 4.83 5.71 -3.32
N ALA A 42 5.00 4.41 -3.06
CA ALA A 42 3.95 3.57 -2.49
C ALA A 42 3.47 4.11 -1.13
N LYS A 43 4.42 4.50 -0.26
CA LYS A 43 4.12 5.10 1.05
C LYS A 43 3.42 6.44 0.91
N LYS A 44 3.89 7.31 0.00
CA LYS A 44 3.28 8.61 -0.26
C LYS A 44 1.83 8.45 -0.73
N TYR A 45 1.58 7.51 -1.64
CA TYR A 45 0.24 7.19 -2.12
C TYR A 45 -0.69 6.75 -0.99
N ILE A 46 -0.29 5.76 -0.19
CA ILE A 46 -1.12 5.29 0.94
C ILE A 46 -1.35 6.41 1.97
N ASN A 47 -0.32 7.18 2.31
CA ASN A 47 -0.46 8.30 3.26
C ASN A 47 -1.44 9.37 2.75
N ASN A 48 -1.44 9.66 1.44
CA ASN A 48 -2.41 10.58 0.86
C ASN A 48 -3.84 10.03 0.97
N LEU A 49 -4.05 8.74 0.65
CA LEU A 49 -5.36 8.09 0.80
C LEU A 49 -5.87 8.09 2.25
N ILE A 50 -4.96 7.99 3.23
CA ILE A 50 -5.32 8.08 4.65
C ILE A 50 -5.78 9.49 4.97
N LYS A 51 -5.00 10.51 4.58
CA LYS A 51 -5.37 11.92 4.79
C LYS A 51 -6.71 12.27 4.14
N GLU A 52 -6.98 11.78 2.93
CA GLU A 52 -8.26 12.00 2.24
C GLU A 52 -9.46 11.36 2.98
N GLN A 53 -9.23 10.27 3.73
CA GLN A 53 -10.26 9.64 4.55
C GLN A 53 -10.47 10.36 5.88
N GLU A 54 -9.44 10.97 6.46
CA GLU A 54 -9.56 11.75 7.71
C GLU A 54 -10.24 13.11 7.53
N VAL A 55 -10.23 13.65 6.31
CA VAL A 55 -10.83 14.96 5.98
C VAL A 55 -12.34 14.85 5.62
N LYS A 56 -12.90 13.63 5.59
CA LYS A 56 -14.32 13.37 5.32
C LYS A 56 -15.08 12.99 6.59
#